data_AF-A0A6I4NEB8-F1
#
_entry.id   AF-A0A6I4NEB8-F1
#
_cell.length_a   1.000
_cell.length_b   1.000
_cell.length_c   1.000
_cell.angle_alpha   90.00
_cell.angle_beta   90.00
_cell.angle_gamma   90.00
#
_symmetry.space_group_name_H-M   'P 1'
#
loop_
_entity.id
_entity.type
_entity.pdbx_description
1 polymer ?
#
loop_
_entity_poly.entity_id
_entity_poly.type
_entity_poly.pdbx_seq_one_letter_code
_entity_poly.pdbx_strand_id
1 'polypeptide(L)'
;MSKTETMQRLEDLHNALAYCSERQSIGKIYVFTTLERVCINQERGSLMSMINEDNFPHEVRNYKIPPSIEAKVKISLEHIQATSWGGFNQKQFTNDKYY
;
A
#
# COMPACT_ATOMS: atom_id res chain seq x y z
N MET A 1 16.60 -2.41 7.56
CA MET A 1 15.33 -1.69 7.78
C MET A 1 14.92 -1.94 9.23
N SER A 2 14.62 -0.90 9.99
CA SER A 2 14.12 -1.01 11.36
C SER A 2 12.63 -1.41 11.37
N LYS A 3 12.11 -1.83 12.52
CA LYS A 3 10.67 -2.11 12.70
C LYS A 3 9.82 -0.89 12.36
N THR A 4 10.25 0.30 12.80
CA THR A 4 9.58 1.58 12.50
C THR A 4 9.57 1.88 11.00
N GLU A 5 10.70 1.73 10.31
CA GLU A 5 10.78 1.92 8.86
C GLU A 5 9.89 0.91 8.11
N THR A 6 9.82 -0.33 8.60
CA THR A 6 8.98 -1.39 8.02
C THR A 6 7.49 -1.05 8.18
N MET A 7 7.09 -0.58 9.36
CA MET A 7 5.72 -0.14 9.63
C MET A 7 5.34 1.07 8.77
N GLN A 8 6.21 2.08 8.67
CA GLN A 8 5.96 3.23 7.81
C GLN A 8 5.80 2.80 6.35
N ARG A 9 6.67 1.92 5.86
CA ARG A 9 6.57 1.42 4.49
C ARG A 9 5.28 0.63 4.25
N LEU A 10 4.84 -0.19 5.21
CA LEU A 10 3.56 -0.89 5.14
C LEU A 10 2.39 0.09 5.01
N GLU A 11 2.41 1.17 5.78
CA GLU A 11 1.41 2.25 5.74
C GLU A 11 1.44 3.00 4.41
N ASP A 12 2.62 3.37 3.91
CA ASP A 12 2.80 4.04 2.63
C ASP A 12 2.22 3.21 1.47
N LEU A 13 2.57 1.93 1.40
CA LEU A 13 2.06 1.01 0.37
C LEU A 13 0.54 0.83 0.48
N HIS A 14 0.00 0.78 1.70
CA HIS A 14 -1.43 0.70 1.91
C HIS A 14 -2.15 1.97 1.46
N ASN A 15 -1.64 3.14 1.86
CA ASN A 15 -2.20 4.44 1.50
C ASN A 15 -2.17 4.67 -0.02
N ALA A 16 -1.08 4.31 -0.70
CA ALA A 16 -1.02 4.39 -2.15
C ALA A 16 -2.10 3.54 -2.84
N LEU A 17 -2.34 2.31 -2.37
CA LEU A 17 -3.41 1.44 -2.88
C LEU A 17 -4.81 1.98 -2.57
N ALA A 18 -5.03 2.45 -1.34
CA ALA A 18 -6.30 2.98 -0.88
C ALA A 18 -6.69 4.25 -1.65
N TYR A 19 -5.76 5.21 -1.73
CA TYR A 19 -5.94 6.44 -2.48
C TYR A 19 -6.25 6.16 -3.96
N CYS A 20 -5.49 5.28 -4.61
CA CYS A 20 -5.79 4.90 -6.00
C CYS A 20 -7.19 4.29 -6.16
N SER A 21 -7.66 3.53 -5.17
CA SER A 21 -9.00 2.92 -5.20
C SER A 21 -10.12 3.94 -5.03
N GLU A 22 -9.95 4.92 -4.13
CA GLU A 22 -10.90 6.03 -3.99
C GLU A 22 -10.93 6.92 -5.25
N ARG A 23 -9.76 7.25 -5.81
CA ARG A 23 -9.70 8.03 -7.06
C ARG A 23 -10.44 7.32 -8.19
N GLN A 24 -10.33 6.00 -8.26
CA GLN A 24 -11.06 5.19 -9.23
C GLN A 24 -12.58 5.21 -8.99
N SER A 25 -13.06 5.15 -7.73
CA SER A 25 -14.50 5.17 -7.43
C SER A 25 -15.17 6.50 -7.81
N ILE A 26 -14.43 7.61 -7.79
CA ILE A 26 -14.90 8.93 -8.24
C ILE A 26 -14.61 9.21 -9.73
N GLY A 27 -14.31 8.18 -10.53
CA GLY A 27 -14.13 8.28 -11.98
C GLY A 27 -12.82 8.93 -12.45
N LYS A 28 -11.79 9.00 -11.59
CA LYS A 28 -10.44 9.44 -11.99
C LYS A 28 -9.61 8.25 -12.49
N ILE A 29 -8.58 8.54 -13.30
CA ILE A 29 -7.69 7.55 -13.89
C ILE A 29 -7.02 6.69 -12.80
N TYR A 30 -7.01 5.37 -13.00
CA TYR A 30 -6.32 4.42 -12.14
C TYR A 30 -4.80 4.56 -12.29
N VAL A 31 -4.08 4.68 -11.18
CA VAL A 31 -2.60 4.80 -11.17
C VAL A 31 -1.93 3.43 -11.34
N PHE A 32 -2.51 2.39 -10.73
CA PHE A 32 -1.99 1.04 -10.71
C PHE A 32 -2.89 0.07 -11.48
N THR A 33 -2.29 -0.72 -12.35
CA THR A 33 -2.92 -1.91 -12.95
C THR A 33 -3.11 -3.02 -11.91
N THR A 34 -3.89 -4.05 -12.25
CA THR A 34 -4.09 -5.22 -11.39
C THR A 34 -2.78 -5.90 -11.01
N LEU A 35 -1.87 -6.12 -11.97
CA LEU A 35 -0.58 -6.75 -11.70
C LEU A 35 0.32 -5.89 -10.81
N GLU A 36 0.29 -4.57 -10.99
CA GLU A 36 1.05 -3.66 -10.12
C GLU A 36 0.52 -3.66 -8.68
N ARG A 37 -0.80 -3.75 -8.50
CA ARG A 37 -1.41 -3.95 -7.18
C ARG A 37 -0.99 -5.28 -6.54
N VAL A 38 -0.88 -6.34 -7.33
CA VAL A 38 -0.36 -7.64 -6.87
C VAL A 38 1.10 -7.50 -6.40
N CYS A 39 1.96 -6.85 -7.18
CA CYS A 39 3.34 -6.57 -6.80
C CYS A 39 3.43 -5.78 -5.48
N ILE A 40 2.62 -4.71 -5.32
CA ILE A 40 2.60 -3.93 -4.08
C ILE A 40 2.18 -4.81 -2.89
N ASN A 41 1.16 -5.65 -3.06
CA ASN A 41 0.73 -6.56 -2.00
C ASN A 41 1.75 -7.66 -1.69
N GLN A 42 2.56 -8.10 -2.67
CA GLN A 42 3.67 -9.01 -2.42
C GLN A 42 4.75 -8.36 -1.54
N GLU A 43 5.08 -7.08 -1.77
CA GLU A 43 6.01 -6.35 -0.89
C GLU A 43 5.39 -6.17 0.50
N ARG A 44 4.12 -5.81 0.61
CA ARG A 44 3.43 -5.76 1.92
C ARG A 44 3.49 -7.10 2.66
N GLY A 45 3.28 -8.21 1.96
CA GLY A 45 3.39 -9.56 2.54
C GLY A 45 4.82 -9.93 2.94
N SER A 46 5.82 -9.46 2.19
CA SER A 46 7.24 -9.60 2.52
C SER A 46 7.58 -8.83 3.80
N LEU A 47 7.20 -7.56 3.89
CA LEU A 47 7.42 -6.72 5.07
C LEU A 47 6.69 -7.26 6.30
N MET A 48 5.45 -7.73 6.14
CA MET A 48 4.70 -8.37 7.23
C MET A 48 5.41 -9.63 7.75
N SER A 49 6.03 -10.40 6.85
CA SER A 49 6.79 -11.58 7.25
C SER A 49 8.07 -11.27 8.02
N MET A 50 8.64 -10.07 7.84
CA MET A 50 9.84 -9.63 8.56
C MET A 50 9.55 -9.15 9.98
N ILE A 51 8.33 -8.63 10.23
CA ILE A 51 7.94 -8.14 11.57
C ILE A 51 7.23 -9.18 12.43
N ASN A 52 6.83 -10.30 11.83
CA ASN A 52 6.25 -11.43 12.57
C ASN A 52 7.37 -12.23 13.25
N GLU A 53 7.47 -12.11 14.57
CA GLU A 53 8.50 -12.77 15.38
C GLU A 53 8.31 -14.30 15.42
N ASP A 54 7.12 -14.79 15.08
CA ASP A 54 6.79 -16.23 15.01
C ASP A 54 7.28 -16.91 13.72
N ASN A 55 7.71 -16.15 12.70
CA ASN A 55 8.17 -16.73 11.44
C ASN A 55 9.58 -17.31 11.60
N PHE A 56 9.78 -18.50 11.04
CA PHE A 56 11.13 -19.02 10.89
C PHE A 56 11.93 -18.22 9.85
N PRO A 57 13.27 -18.12 9.96
CA PRO A 57 14.07 -17.33 9.03
C PRO A 57 13.91 -17.69 7.55
N HIS A 58 13.56 -18.95 7.25
CA HIS A 58 13.32 -19.43 5.88
C HIS A 58 11.92 -19.07 5.34
N GLU A 59 11.01 -18.64 6.20
CA GLU A 59 9.65 -18.17 5.83
C GLU A 59 9.62 -16.67 5.56
N VAL A 60 10.68 -15.95 5.96
CA VAL A 60 10.84 -14.53 5.66
C VAL A 60 11.02 -14.36 4.16
N ARG A 61 10.00 -13.78 3.53
CA ARG A 61 10.03 -13.45 2.11
C ARG A 61 10.83 -12.18 1.92
N ASN A 62 11.71 -12.14 0.92
CA ASN A 62 12.45 -10.94 0.54
C ASN A 62 12.02 -10.50 -0.86
N TYR A 63 10.94 -9.74 -0.93
CA TYR A 63 10.42 -9.18 -2.16
C TYR A 63 10.31 -7.66 -2.04
N LYS A 64 10.74 -6.96 -3.09
CA LYS A 64 10.61 -5.52 -3.23
C LYS A 64 10.00 -5.22 -4.60
N ILE A 65 9.09 -4.25 -4.68
CA ILE A 65 8.51 -3.88 -5.96
C ILE A 65 9.58 -3.36 -6.93
N PRO A 66 9.40 -3.60 -8.24
CA PRO A 66 10.25 -3.02 -9.27
C PRO A 66 10.28 -1.48 -9.23
N PRO A 67 11.39 -0.84 -9.66
CA PRO A 67 11.56 0.62 -9.64
C PRO A 67 10.45 1.41 -10.34
N SER A 68 9.87 0.87 -11.40
CA SER A 68 8.75 1.50 -12.13
C SER A 68 7.48 1.60 -11.27
N ILE A 69 7.22 0.61 -10.43
CA ILE A 69 6.08 0.61 -9.50
C ILE A 69 6.38 1.49 -8.29
N GLU A 70 7.64 1.47 -7.80
CA GLU A 70 8.11 2.39 -6.76
C GLU A 70 7.87 3.85 -7.13
N ALA A 71 8.19 4.24 -8.37
CA ALA A 71 7.96 5.60 -8.84
C ALA A 71 6.48 6.00 -8.78
N LYS A 72 5.57 5.08 -9.12
CA LYS A 72 4.12 5.32 -9.02
C LYS A 72 3.64 5.41 -7.57
N VAL A 73 4.18 4.60 -6.67
CA VAL A 73 3.93 4.71 -5.23
C VAL A 73 4.35 6.09 -4.73
N LYS A 74 5.57 6.53 -5.07
CA LYS A 74 6.07 7.86 -4.69
C LYS A 74 5.14 8.99 -5.16
N ILE A 75 4.76 8.99 -6.44
CA ILE A 75 3.80 9.99 -6.99
C ILE A 75 2.46 9.95 -6.25
N SER A 76 1.98 8.76 -5.90
CA SER A 76 0.72 8.62 -5.17
C SER A 76 0.81 9.23 -3.77
N LEU A 77 1.93 9.02 -3.07
CA LEU A 77 2.18 9.60 -1.74
C LEU A 77 2.33 11.13 -1.80
N GLU A 78 3.02 11.66 -2.82
CA GLU A 78 3.14 13.09 -3.06
C GLU A 78 1.75 13.73 -3.27
N HIS A 79 0.86 13.08 -4.03
CA HIS A 79 -0.51 13.55 -4.19
C HIS A 79 -1.34 13.47 -2.91
N ILE A 80 -1.18 12.41 -2.10
CA ILE A 80 -1.84 12.30 -0.79
C ILE A 80 -1.43 13.47 0.11
N GLN A 81 -0.14 13.79 0.16
CA GLN A 81 0.40 14.92 0.92
C GLN A 81 -0.14 16.26 0.38
N ALA A 82 -0.11 16.46 -0.93
CA ALA A 82 -0.55 17.71 -1.57
C ALA A 82 -2.06 17.97 -1.41
N THR A 83 -2.87 16.92 -1.26
CA THR A 83 -4.32 17.03 -1.13
C THR A 83 -4.82 16.98 0.31
N SER A 84 -3.92 16.80 1.28
CA SER A 84 -4.28 16.58 2.69
C SER A 84 -5.38 15.52 2.86
N TRP A 85 -5.33 14.47 2.02
CA TRP A 85 -6.39 13.45 1.95
C TRP A 85 -6.64 12.76 3.30
N GLY A 86 -5.63 12.76 4.19
CA GLY A 86 -5.77 12.32 5.57
C GLY A 86 -5.46 10.85 5.81
N GLY A 87 -5.01 10.12 4.78
CA GLY A 87 -4.67 8.70 4.86
C GLY A 87 -5.91 7.79 4.85
N PHE A 88 -5.70 6.48 4.75
CA PHE A 88 -6.80 5.53 4.80
C PHE A 88 -7.53 5.59 6.14
N ASN A 89 -8.82 5.89 6.12
CA ASN A 89 -9.68 5.83 7.30
C ASN A 89 -10.73 4.73 7.14
N GLN A 90 -10.64 3.70 7.98
CA GLN A 90 -11.53 2.55 7.94
C GLN A 90 -13.02 2.94 8.07
N LYS A 91 -13.33 4.04 8.76
CA LYS A 91 -14.71 4.55 8.91
C LYS A 91 -15.32 5.07 7.61
N GLN A 92 -14.49 5.47 6.63
CA GLN A 92 -14.96 5.94 5.33
C GLN A 92 -15.35 4.77 4.41
N PHE A 93 -14.76 3.59 4.60
CA PHE A 93 -14.99 2.40 3.76
C PHE A 93 -16.06 1.45 4.31
N THR A 94 -16.49 1.58 5.57
CA THR A 94 -17.58 0.78 6.15
C THR A 94 -18.99 1.30 5.81
N ASN A 95 -19.10 2.44 5.13
CA ASN A 95 -20.40 3.05 4.79
C ASN A 95 -20.99 2.58 3.44
N ASP A 96 -20.28 1.73 2.70
CA ASP A 96 -20.89 1.03 1.58
C ASP A 96 -21.71 -0.14 2.11
N LYS A 97 -23.00 0.18 2.29
CA LYS A 97 -24.13 -0.74 2.39
C LYS A 97 -23.93 -1.96 1.48
N TYR A 98 -23.45 -3.05 2.06
CA TYR A 98 -23.78 -4.39 1.59
C TYR A 98 -24.69 -5.00 2.65
N TYR A 99 -25.99 -4.84 2.40
CA TYR A 99 -27.04 -5.72 2.90
C TYR A 99 -26.83 -7.13 2.34
#